data_AF-A0A3A6FJD4-F1
#
_entry.id   AF-A0A3A6FJD4-F1
#
_cell.length_a   1.000
_cell.length_b   1.000
_cell.length_c   1.000
_cell.angle_alpha   90.00
_cell.angle_beta   90.00
_cell.angle_gamma   90.00
#
_symmetry.space_group_name_H-M   'P 1'
#
loop_
_entity.id
_entity.type
_entity.pdbx_description
1 polymer ?
#
loop_
_entity_poly.entity_id
_entity_poly.type
_entity_poly.pdbx_seq_one_letter_code
_entity_poly.pdbx_strand_id
1 'polypeptide(L)'
;MKITKKGVLITIPVFLTGSFLIAAPQYGFMLVKHSMISYENEKEAKKEDHWIYNENGRRFVYHDGSVIQNDSQVLDGIMYYFDGKGYVKTGWVQDKGQIFYRNPDGSPVIGWFTDDSGTYYLNENGSPATGWTDIDGQHYYFKENGAAATGMTEVDGVQYLFNEDGTVSAGWVLKDDKYYYRDEYGAISYGWEYIDGQYYFFREDGTMATGWITDGGERYYLNTDGSMVKNAWINQEGQKHFAGADGKEEKGWVSISGKYYYLTEEGIVGQPGWLKQDGKWYFINQDGSTKTGLFEKNGKWYYLTEQGELKEGWILSNGKYYYLANSKLMTGWRKIDGKQYYFHEDGVMATGWITIDGKSYYLNEDGSLNIHGQE
;
A
#
# COMPACT_ATOMS: atom_id res chain seq x y z
N MET A 1 23.30 74.99 48.23
CA MET A 1 21.84 74.82 48.01
C MET A 1 21.57 73.33 47.82
N LYS A 2 20.63 72.71 48.57
CA LYS A 2 20.33 71.28 48.46
C LYS A 2 19.27 71.04 47.38
N ILE A 3 19.58 70.21 46.38
CA ILE A 3 18.61 69.43 45.59
C ILE A 3 19.21 68.02 45.42
N THR A 4 18.40 66.96 45.59
CA THR A 4 18.85 65.55 45.68
C THR A 4 18.03 64.59 44.81
N LYS A 5 18.66 63.44 44.45
CA LYS A 5 18.19 62.25 43.68
C LYS A 5 18.02 62.54 42.18
N LYS A 6 18.50 61.73 41.22
CA LYS A 6 19.36 60.50 41.15
C LYS A 6 20.39 60.69 40.01
N GLY A 7 21.41 59.86 39.74
CA GLY A 7 21.87 58.60 40.33
C GLY A 7 22.35 57.60 39.25
N VAL A 8 23.60 57.69 38.82
CA VAL A 8 24.33 56.64 38.06
C VAL A 8 25.74 56.53 38.66
N LEU A 9 26.16 55.32 39.01
CA LEU A 9 27.51 55.02 39.49
C LEU A 9 28.23 54.27 38.36
N ILE A 10 29.35 54.81 37.86
CA ILE A 10 30.20 54.09 36.88
C ILE A 10 31.55 53.82 37.54
N THR A 11 31.77 52.55 37.90
CA THR A 11 33.05 52.05 38.42
C THR A 11 33.96 51.71 37.24
N ILE A 12 35.07 52.44 37.08
CA ILE A 12 36.12 52.14 36.11
C ILE A 12 37.35 51.63 36.88
N PRO A 13 37.80 50.38 36.69
CA PRO A 13 39.07 49.91 37.22
C PRO A 13 40.22 50.50 36.39
N VAL A 14 41.09 51.30 37.02
CA VAL A 14 42.30 51.85 36.39
C VAL A 14 43.51 51.06 36.85
N PHE A 15 44.16 50.36 35.93
CA PHE A 15 45.49 49.78 36.17
C PHE A 15 46.56 50.87 36.04
N LEU A 16 47.53 50.84 36.95
CA LEU A 16 48.41 51.97 37.22
C LEU A 16 49.86 51.61 36.87
N THR A 17 50.38 52.19 35.78
CA THR A 17 51.82 52.27 35.51
C THR A 17 52.17 53.61 34.83
N GLY A 18 52.82 54.53 35.56
CA GLY A 18 53.81 55.46 34.99
C GLY A 18 53.36 56.82 34.43
N SER A 19 53.51 57.87 35.27
CA SER A 19 54.04 59.20 34.90
C SER A 19 53.13 60.27 34.22
N PHE A 20 52.62 61.21 35.05
CA PHE A 20 52.67 62.70 34.97
C PHE A 20 52.86 63.43 33.60
N LEU A 21 52.32 64.65 33.29
CA LEU A 21 51.95 65.84 34.12
C LEU A 21 51.11 66.89 33.30
N ILE A 22 50.26 67.70 33.97
CA ILE A 22 49.66 69.05 33.60
C ILE A 22 48.51 69.20 32.56
N ALA A 23 47.29 69.25 33.10
CA ALA A 23 46.17 70.22 32.93
C ALA A 23 45.93 71.11 31.67
N ALA A 24 44.69 71.04 31.13
CA ALA A 24 43.74 72.17 30.99
C ALA A 24 42.29 71.64 30.68
N PRO A 25 41.20 72.35 31.03
CA PRO A 25 39.84 71.76 31.01
C PRO A 25 39.10 71.93 29.68
N GLN A 26 38.64 70.83 29.06
CA GLN A 26 37.71 70.85 27.91
C GLN A 26 36.38 70.10 28.14
N TYR A 27 36.17 69.49 29.30
CA TYR A 27 34.98 68.70 29.64
C TYR A 27 33.72 69.53 30.00
N GLY A 28 33.56 70.70 29.37
CA GLY A 28 32.32 71.48 29.37
C GLY A 28 31.54 71.43 28.04
N PHE A 29 32.20 71.10 26.92
CA PHE A 29 31.63 71.27 25.57
C PHE A 29 31.31 69.98 24.80
N MET A 30 31.75 68.81 25.27
CA MET A 30 31.59 67.56 24.52
C MET A 30 30.18 66.94 24.62
N LEU A 31 29.48 67.16 25.75
CA LEU A 31 28.08 66.78 25.94
C LEU A 31 27.14 67.64 25.08
N VAL A 32 27.40 68.96 25.02
CA VAL A 32 26.59 69.90 24.24
C VAL A 32 26.80 69.70 22.73
N LYS A 33 28.01 69.38 22.26
CA LYS A 33 28.23 69.06 20.84
C LYS A 33 27.53 67.77 20.40
N HIS A 34 27.54 66.71 21.21
CA HIS A 34 26.77 65.51 20.86
C HIS A 34 25.26 65.79 20.84
N SER A 35 24.72 66.56 21.79
CA SER A 35 23.29 66.91 21.78
C SER A 35 22.92 67.92 20.69
N MET A 36 23.82 68.82 20.29
CA MET A 36 23.57 69.75 19.17
C MET A 36 23.67 69.03 17.83
N ILE A 37 24.66 68.16 17.62
CA ILE A 37 24.75 67.34 16.40
C ILE A 37 23.54 66.39 16.32
N SER A 38 23.09 65.80 17.43
CA SER A 38 21.85 65.02 17.41
C SER A 38 20.62 65.89 17.13
N TYR A 39 20.51 67.10 17.70
CA TYR A 39 19.36 67.99 17.53
C TYR A 39 19.30 68.69 16.15
N GLU A 40 20.45 69.01 15.56
CA GLU A 40 20.55 69.52 14.19
C GLU A 40 20.30 68.39 13.20
N ASN A 41 20.85 67.18 13.40
CA ASN A 41 20.47 66.01 12.61
C ASN A 41 18.98 65.67 12.77
N GLU A 42 18.39 65.84 13.96
CA GLU A 42 16.95 65.64 14.20
C GLU A 42 16.07 66.75 13.57
N LYS A 43 16.66 67.89 13.19
CA LYS A 43 15.98 68.96 12.43
C LYS A 43 16.20 68.84 10.92
N GLU A 44 17.37 68.40 10.47
CA GLU A 44 17.66 68.12 9.07
C GLU A 44 16.94 66.86 8.60
N ALA A 45 16.93 65.78 9.40
CA ALA A 45 16.18 64.55 9.08
C ALA A 45 14.67 64.79 8.96
N LYS A 46 14.11 65.81 9.63
CA LYS A 46 12.69 66.21 9.46
C LYS A 46 12.40 66.93 8.14
N LYS A 47 13.37 67.04 7.22
CA LYS A 47 13.19 67.56 5.86
C LYS A 47 13.15 66.46 4.79
N GLU A 48 13.49 65.22 5.16
CA GLU A 48 13.54 64.06 4.25
C GLU A 48 12.75 62.90 4.87
N ASP A 49 12.36 61.94 4.03
CA ASP A 49 11.64 60.76 4.51
C ASP A 49 12.61 59.83 5.26
N HIS A 50 12.23 59.37 6.46
CA HIS A 50 13.16 58.68 7.34
C HIS A 50 12.53 57.61 8.25
N TRP A 51 13.37 56.68 8.69
CA TRP A 51 13.00 55.66 9.66
C TRP A 51 13.17 56.15 11.11
N ILE A 52 12.13 55.98 11.93
CA ILE A 52 12.17 56.16 13.39
C ILE A 52 12.15 54.79 14.06
N TYR A 53 13.03 54.61 15.06
CA TYR A 53 13.17 53.39 15.86
C TYR A 53 12.88 53.69 17.34
N ASN A 54 12.03 52.89 18.00
CA ASN A 54 11.77 52.97 19.44
C ASN A 54 11.31 51.62 20.02
N GLU A 55 10.86 51.63 21.29
CA GLU A 55 10.39 50.43 22.00
C GLU A 55 9.21 49.69 21.35
N ASN A 56 8.45 50.36 20.47
CA ASN A 56 7.33 49.78 19.71
C ASN A 56 7.77 49.24 18.34
N GLY A 57 9.07 49.24 18.03
CA GLY A 57 9.64 48.81 16.75
C GLY A 57 10.05 50.00 15.87
N ARG A 58 9.98 49.80 14.54
CA ARG A 58 10.36 50.82 13.55
C ARG A 58 9.18 51.31 12.72
N ARG A 59 9.23 52.57 12.28
CA ARG A 59 8.25 53.18 11.38
C ARG A 59 8.91 54.12 10.38
N PHE A 60 8.30 54.26 9.21
CA PHE A 60 8.71 55.23 8.21
C PHE A 60 7.86 56.50 8.35
N VAL A 61 8.48 57.67 8.30
CA VAL A 61 7.84 58.98 8.43
C VAL A 61 8.24 59.82 7.22
N TYR A 62 7.23 60.31 6.49
CA TYR A 62 7.45 61.21 5.37
C TYR A 62 7.85 62.61 5.85
N HIS A 63 8.46 63.40 4.98
CA HIS A 63 8.93 64.75 5.27
C HIS A 63 7.81 65.74 5.70
N ASP A 64 6.55 65.42 5.43
CA ASP A 64 5.37 66.18 5.88
C ASP A 64 4.88 65.77 7.29
N GLY A 65 5.50 64.75 7.89
CA GLY A 65 5.16 64.17 9.18
C GLY A 65 4.10 63.06 9.14
N SER A 66 3.59 62.71 7.96
CA SER A 66 2.65 61.60 7.79
C SER A 66 3.36 60.23 7.89
N VAL A 67 2.57 59.19 8.13
CA VAL A 67 3.03 57.80 8.26
C VAL A 67 2.10 56.85 7.52
N ILE A 68 2.66 55.75 7.01
CA ILE A 68 1.89 54.66 6.38
C ILE A 68 1.10 53.93 7.48
N GLN A 69 -0.17 53.59 7.27
CA GLN A 69 -1.02 52.95 8.29
C GLN A 69 -1.95 51.90 7.68
N ASN A 70 -1.99 50.69 8.27
CA ASN A 70 -2.79 49.54 7.81
C ASN A 70 -2.58 49.19 6.32
N ASP A 71 -1.36 49.37 5.82
CA ASP A 71 -1.04 49.19 4.39
C ASP A 71 0.38 48.65 4.19
N SER A 72 0.62 48.09 3.01
CA SER A 72 1.93 47.60 2.57
C SER A 72 2.61 48.64 1.68
N GLN A 73 3.88 48.96 1.97
CA GLN A 73 4.68 49.89 1.18
C GLN A 73 6.06 49.30 0.88
N VAL A 74 6.53 49.48 -0.36
CA VAL A 74 7.92 49.17 -0.74
C VAL A 74 8.81 50.35 -0.37
N LEU A 75 9.84 50.09 0.43
CA LEU A 75 10.87 51.05 0.84
C LEU A 75 12.23 50.38 0.67
N ASP A 76 13.17 51.05 0.01
CA ASP A 76 14.51 50.53 -0.31
C ASP A 76 14.51 49.14 -1.01
N GLY A 77 13.47 48.89 -1.81
CA GLY A 77 13.23 47.61 -2.51
C GLY A 77 12.59 46.51 -1.66
N ILE A 78 12.33 46.75 -0.37
CA ILE A 78 11.73 45.78 0.55
C ILE A 78 10.27 46.16 0.84
N MET A 79 9.35 45.20 0.72
CA MET A 79 7.94 45.39 1.08
C MET A 79 7.71 45.21 2.58
N TYR A 80 7.25 46.28 3.24
CA TYR A 80 6.89 46.32 4.65
C TYR A 80 5.39 46.48 4.84
N TYR A 81 4.82 45.82 5.85
CA TYR A 81 3.43 46.04 6.28
C TYR A 81 3.39 46.86 7.57
N PHE A 82 2.58 47.91 7.59
CA PHE A 82 2.47 48.86 8.70
C PHE A 82 1.13 48.74 9.43
N ASP A 83 1.14 48.75 10.77
CA ASP A 83 -0.08 48.74 11.58
C ASP A 83 -0.82 50.09 11.60
N GLY A 84 -1.96 50.16 12.28
CA GLY A 84 -2.75 51.40 12.40
C GLY A 84 -2.10 52.53 13.22
N LYS A 85 -0.93 52.31 13.83
CA LYS A 85 -0.09 53.35 14.44
C LYS A 85 1.11 53.70 13.55
N GLY A 86 1.27 53.00 12.44
CA GLY A 86 2.32 53.12 11.46
C GLY A 86 3.61 52.41 11.83
N TYR A 87 3.60 51.41 12.71
CA TYR A 87 4.78 50.59 13.01
C TYR A 87 4.82 49.34 12.12
N VAL A 88 6.03 48.95 11.69
CA VAL A 88 6.26 47.74 10.90
C VAL A 88 5.90 46.50 11.71
N LYS A 89 5.12 45.61 11.12
CA LYS A 89 4.71 44.33 11.70
C LYS A 89 5.65 43.21 11.28
N THR A 90 5.84 42.26 12.20
CA THR A 90 6.70 41.08 12.06
C THR A 90 5.90 39.79 12.31
N GLY A 91 6.42 38.64 11.89
CA GLY A 91 5.71 37.36 11.91
C GLY A 91 4.60 37.30 10.85
N TRP A 92 3.55 36.52 11.11
CA TRP A 92 2.35 36.47 10.26
C TRP A 92 1.61 37.82 10.26
N VAL A 93 1.46 38.40 9.07
CA VAL A 93 0.69 39.63 8.81
C VAL A 93 -0.38 39.36 7.76
N GLN A 94 -1.50 40.07 7.82
CA GLN A 94 -2.58 39.98 6.84
C GLN A 94 -2.80 41.35 6.19
N ASP A 95 -2.73 41.42 4.86
CA ASP A 95 -3.04 42.62 4.05
C ASP A 95 -4.03 42.24 2.93
N LYS A 96 -5.09 43.03 2.76
CA LYS A 96 -6.17 42.85 1.76
C LYS A 96 -6.69 41.41 1.60
N GLY A 97 -6.71 40.65 2.70
CA GLY A 97 -7.17 39.26 2.75
C GLY A 97 -6.09 38.19 2.55
N GLN A 98 -4.89 38.55 2.07
CA GLN A 98 -3.76 37.64 1.92
C GLN A 98 -2.86 37.65 3.16
N ILE A 99 -2.21 36.52 3.46
CA ILE A 99 -1.25 36.39 4.56
C ILE A 99 0.19 36.40 4.05
N PHE A 100 1.09 36.95 4.86
CA PHE A 100 2.52 37.03 4.59
C PHE A 100 3.32 36.76 5.87
N TYR A 101 4.50 36.16 5.77
CA TYR A 101 5.43 36.05 6.89
C TYR A 101 6.56 37.08 6.77
N ARG A 102 6.83 37.80 7.86
CA ARG A 102 7.82 38.86 7.97
C ARG A 102 8.88 38.53 9.01
N ASN A 103 10.15 38.73 8.66
CA ASN A 103 11.30 38.65 9.57
C ASN A 103 11.15 39.62 10.76
N PRO A 104 11.98 39.49 11.82
CA PRO A 104 12.02 40.45 12.93
C PRO A 104 12.38 41.89 12.54
N ASP A 105 12.96 42.12 11.36
CA ASP A 105 13.14 43.46 10.81
C ASP A 105 11.94 43.94 9.98
N GLY A 106 11.04 43.04 9.57
CA GLY A 106 9.87 43.29 8.73
C GLY A 106 10.05 42.99 7.24
N SER A 107 11.21 42.52 6.80
CA SER A 107 11.42 42.00 5.43
C SER A 107 10.65 40.68 5.19
N PRO A 108 10.32 40.30 3.95
CA PRO A 108 9.75 38.97 3.67
C PRO A 108 10.69 37.84 4.08
N VAL A 109 10.13 36.76 4.64
CA VAL A 109 10.76 35.43 4.57
C VAL A 109 10.46 34.82 3.21
N ILE A 110 11.43 34.15 2.61
CA ILE A 110 11.33 33.53 1.27
C ILE A 110 11.85 32.09 1.38
N GLY A 111 11.21 31.15 0.69
CA GLY A 111 11.54 29.73 0.73
C GLY A 111 10.93 29.01 1.93
N TRP A 112 11.57 27.93 2.37
CA TRP A 112 11.07 27.07 3.45
C TRP A 112 11.02 27.76 4.81
N PHE A 113 9.90 27.58 5.51
CA PHE A 113 9.65 28.06 6.86
C PHE A 113 8.80 27.05 7.63
N THR A 114 9.05 26.88 8.92
CA THR A 114 8.26 26.00 9.79
C THR A 114 8.00 26.70 11.11
N ASP A 115 6.76 26.63 11.57
CA ASP A 115 6.36 26.99 12.94
C ASP A 115 5.47 25.89 13.56
N ASP A 116 4.94 26.13 14.76
CA ASP A 116 4.10 25.18 15.49
C ASP A 116 2.80 24.79 14.74
N SER A 117 2.44 25.49 13.66
CA SER A 117 1.26 25.24 12.81
C SER A 117 1.57 24.36 11.59
N GLY A 118 2.85 24.22 11.21
CA GLY A 118 3.29 23.40 10.10
C GLY A 118 4.46 23.99 9.29
N THR A 119 4.74 23.35 8.15
CA THR A 119 5.76 23.77 7.19
C THR A 119 5.12 24.49 6.00
N TYR A 120 5.77 25.55 5.53
CA TYR A 120 5.31 26.48 4.50
C TYR A 120 6.44 26.72 3.50
N TYR A 121 6.07 27.06 2.26
CA TYR A 121 7.01 27.64 1.29
C TYR A 121 6.55 29.06 0.94
N LEU A 122 7.36 30.06 1.27
CA LEU A 122 7.04 31.47 1.06
C LEU A 122 7.60 31.96 -0.29
N ASN A 123 6.73 32.61 -1.06
CA ASN A 123 7.09 33.28 -2.31
C ASN A 123 7.94 34.53 -2.05
N GLU A 124 8.47 35.17 -3.10
CA GLU A 124 9.36 36.34 -3.02
C GLU A 124 8.79 37.52 -2.21
N ASN A 125 7.47 37.69 -2.22
CA ASN A 125 6.73 38.72 -1.48
C ASN A 125 6.45 38.34 -0.01
N GLY A 126 6.80 37.13 0.41
CA GLY A 126 6.52 36.55 1.73
C GLY A 126 5.14 35.90 1.91
N SER A 127 4.30 35.76 0.88
CA SER A 127 3.04 34.99 0.98
C SER A 127 3.30 33.49 0.80
N PRO A 128 2.58 32.60 1.50
CA PRO A 128 2.76 31.16 1.31
C PRO A 128 2.26 30.72 -0.06
N ALA A 129 2.85 29.65 -0.60
CA ALA A 129 2.31 28.88 -1.70
C ALA A 129 1.00 28.17 -1.28
N THR A 130 0.15 27.86 -2.26
CA THR A 130 -1.13 27.16 -2.10
C THR A 130 -1.38 26.30 -3.33
N GLY A 131 -2.05 25.16 -3.17
CA GLY A 131 -2.25 24.17 -4.21
C GLY A 131 -1.01 23.31 -4.48
N TRP A 132 -1.02 22.63 -5.63
CA TRP A 132 0.11 21.85 -6.11
C TRP A 132 1.31 22.76 -6.43
N THR A 133 2.51 22.37 -6.02
CA THR A 133 3.74 23.15 -6.25
C THR A 133 4.94 22.20 -6.35
N ASP A 134 5.75 22.41 -7.39
CA ASP A 134 7.00 21.68 -7.62
C ASP A 134 8.18 22.47 -7.03
N ILE A 135 8.95 21.84 -6.14
CA ILE A 135 10.14 22.45 -5.51
C ILE A 135 11.28 21.45 -5.63
N ASP A 136 12.37 21.87 -6.28
CA ASP A 136 13.59 21.05 -6.52
C ASP A 136 13.32 19.66 -7.12
N GLY A 137 12.27 19.54 -7.95
CA GLY A 137 11.86 18.28 -8.59
C GLY A 137 11.03 17.35 -7.72
N GLN A 138 10.52 17.83 -6.58
CA GLN A 138 9.61 17.10 -5.69
C GLN A 138 8.24 17.78 -5.67
N HIS A 139 7.17 16.98 -5.62
CA HIS A 139 5.80 17.45 -5.63
C HIS A 139 5.29 17.68 -4.20
N TYR A 140 4.70 18.84 -3.96
CA TYR A 140 4.05 19.22 -2.71
C TYR A 140 2.62 19.69 -2.99
N TYR A 141 1.74 19.55 -2.00
CA TYR A 141 0.45 20.24 -1.97
C TYR A 141 0.39 21.13 -0.73
N PHE A 142 0.23 22.43 -0.94
CA PHE A 142 0.01 23.40 0.13
C PHE A 142 -1.49 23.66 0.28
N LYS A 143 -2.03 23.45 1.49
CA LYS A 143 -3.46 23.66 1.80
C LYS A 143 -3.83 25.15 1.64
N GLU A 144 -5.12 25.48 1.67
CA GLU A 144 -5.61 26.87 1.58
C GLU A 144 -4.98 27.81 2.64
N ASN A 145 -4.59 27.28 3.80
CA ASN A 145 -3.91 28.05 4.86
C ASN A 145 -2.39 28.19 4.64
N GLY A 146 -1.86 27.71 3.52
CA GLY A 146 -0.45 27.77 3.14
C GLY A 146 0.44 26.65 3.71
N ALA A 147 -0.06 25.83 4.62
CA ALA A 147 0.74 24.74 5.21
C ALA A 147 0.78 23.53 4.27
N ALA A 148 1.93 22.87 4.17
CA ALA A 148 2.09 21.62 3.43
C ALA A 148 1.13 20.53 3.95
N ALA A 149 0.58 19.73 3.04
CA ALA A 149 -0.09 18.48 3.37
C ALA A 149 0.93 17.42 3.77
N THR A 150 0.60 16.61 4.77
CA THR A 150 1.39 15.47 5.23
C THR A 150 0.43 14.31 5.54
N GLY A 151 0.89 13.08 5.41
CA GLY A 151 0.05 11.90 5.61
C GLY A 151 -1.14 11.84 4.65
N MET A 152 -2.26 11.30 5.13
CA MET A 152 -3.47 11.10 4.33
C MET A 152 -4.21 12.43 4.16
N THR A 153 -4.34 12.91 2.93
CA THR A 153 -5.01 14.19 2.61
C THR A 153 -5.89 14.04 1.39
N GLU A 154 -7.13 14.53 1.47
CA GLU A 154 -8.03 14.64 0.32
C GLU A 154 -7.76 15.95 -0.44
N VAL A 155 -7.63 15.86 -1.76
CA VAL A 155 -7.52 17.00 -2.68
C VAL A 155 -8.51 16.77 -3.81
N ASP A 156 -9.49 17.67 -3.95
CA ASP A 156 -10.55 17.62 -4.98
C ASP A 156 -11.29 16.27 -5.08
N GLY A 157 -11.49 15.58 -3.94
CA GLY A 157 -12.15 14.28 -3.85
C GLY A 157 -11.24 13.07 -4.12
N VAL A 158 -9.95 13.28 -4.37
CA VAL A 158 -8.92 12.24 -4.53
C VAL A 158 -8.06 12.16 -3.29
N GLN A 159 -7.79 10.94 -2.80
CA GLN A 159 -6.98 10.70 -1.61
C GLN A 159 -5.49 10.54 -1.98
N TYR A 160 -4.64 11.30 -1.32
CA TYR A 160 -3.18 11.26 -1.46
C TYR A 160 -2.53 10.89 -0.13
N LEU A 161 -1.39 10.21 -0.20
CA LEU A 161 -0.58 9.86 0.96
C LEU A 161 0.78 10.57 0.89
N PHE A 162 0.83 11.80 1.37
CA PHE A 162 2.04 12.61 1.48
C PHE A 162 2.98 12.03 2.55
N ASN A 163 4.28 12.17 2.31
CA ASN A 163 5.32 11.87 3.28
C ASN A 163 5.32 12.90 4.44
N GLU A 164 6.03 12.63 5.53
CA GLU A 164 6.13 13.55 6.68
C GLU A 164 6.87 14.87 6.36
N ASP A 165 7.71 14.89 5.32
CA ASP A 165 8.33 16.10 4.78
C ASP A 165 7.44 16.89 3.80
N GLY A 166 6.22 16.39 3.55
CA GLY A 166 5.22 16.98 2.65
C GLY A 166 5.35 16.58 1.18
N THR A 167 6.34 15.75 0.81
CA THR A 167 6.51 15.28 -0.57
C THR A 167 5.51 14.18 -0.94
N VAL A 168 5.19 14.05 -2.23
CA VAL A 168 4.46 12.89 -2.76
C VAL A 168 5.08 12.40 -4.07
N SER A 169 5.03 11.09 -4.30
CA SER A 169 5.59 10.40 -5.46
C SER A 169 4.98 9.01 -5.62
N ALA A 170 5.01 8.44 -6.82
CA ALA A 170 4.50 7.09 -7.08
C ALA A 170 5.21 5.99 -6.24
N GLY A 171 4.52 4.86 -6.05
CA GLY A 171 5.09 3.63 -5.49
C GLY A 171 4.57 3.23 -4.11
N TRP A 172 5.21 2.20 -3.55
CA TRP A 172 4.84 1.56 -2.29
C TRP A 172 5.11 2.45 -1.07
N VAL A 173 4.16 2.49 -0.14
CA VAL A 173 4.28 3.16 1.15
C VAL A 173 3.88 2.21 2.28
N LEU A 174 4.70 2.13 3.33
CA LEU A 174 4.36 1.44 4.58
C LEU A 174 3.98 2.48 5.63
N LYS A 175 2.77 2.37 6.19
CA LYS A 175 2.26 3.24 7.25
C LYS A 175 1.39 2.43 8.21
N ASP A 176 1.58 2.60 9.52
CA ASP A 176 0.80 1.94 10.57
C ASP A 176 0.70 0.40 10.39
N ASP A 177 1.84 -0.23 10.05
CA ASP A 177 1.98 -1.65 9.69
C ASP A 177 1.13 -2.13 8.48
N LYS A 178 0.63 -1.19 7.66
CA LYS A 178 -0.11 -1.47 6.44
C LYS A 178 0.59 -0.92 5.19
N TYR A 179 0.52 -1.68 4.10
CA TYR A 179 1.00 -1.24 2.80
C TYR A 179 -0.09 -0.51 2.02
N TYR A 180 0.32 0.56 1.36
CA TYR A 180 -0.43 1.35 0.38
C TYR A 180 0.42 1.39 -0.90
N TYR A 181 -0.22 1.66 -2.02
CA TYR A 181 0.47 2.01 -3.26
C TYR A 181 -0.06 3.35 -3.76
N ARG A 182 0.86 4.20 -4.21
CA ARG A 182 0.56 5.48 -4.84
C ARG A 182 0.75 5.35 -6.34
N ASP A 183 -0.23 5.81 -7.12
CA ASP A 183 -0.21 5.83 -8.57
C ASP A 183 0.83 6.81 -9.13
N GLU A 184 0.88 6.98 -10.46
CA GLU A 184 1.84 7.87 -11.11
C GLU A 184 1.70 9.36 -10.72
N TYR A 185 0.56 9.76 -10.14
CA TYR A 185 0.28 11.12 -9.65
C TYR A 185 0.41 11.25 -8.13
N GLY A 186 0.66 10.15 -7.41
CA GLY A 186 0.77 10.12 -5.95
C GLY A 186 -0.54 9.84 -5.21
N ALA A 187 -1.65 9.65 -5.93
CA ALA A 187 -2.94 9.28 -5.34
C ALA A 187 -2.91 7.81 -4.91
N ILE A 188 -3.64 7.43 -3.86
CA ILE A 188 -3.64 6.03 -3.41
C ILE A 188 -4.52 5.14 -4.30
N SER A 189 -4.00 3.96 -4.64
CA SER A 189 -4.71 2.97 -5.45
C SER A 189 -5.84 2.25 -4.69
N TYR A 190 -6.84 1.80 -5.45
CA TYR A 190 -7.98 1.02 -4.98
C TYR A 190 -8.32 -0.10 -5.97
N GLY A 191 -8.80 -1.24 -5.50
CA GLY A 191 -9.13 -2.39 -6.34
C GLY A 191 -7.88 -3.07 -6.91
N TRP A 192 -8.01 -3.63 -8.11
CA TRP A 192 -6.92 -4.36 -8.77
C TRP A 192 -5.88 -3.45 -9.40
N GLU A 193 -4.62 -3.69 -9.06
CA GLU A 193 -3.46 -3.02 -9.67
C GLU A 193 -2.46 -4.04 -10.21
N TYR A 194 -1.76 -3.67 -11.29
CA TYR A 194 -0.70 -4.51 -11.89
C TYR A 194 0.67 -3.84 -11.74
N ILE A 195 1.44 -4.32 -10.76
CA ILE A 195 2.69 -3.70 -10.31
C ILE A 195 3.81 -4.73 -10.48
N ASP A 196 4.91 -4.35 -11.15
CA ASP A 196 6.11 -5.15 -11.35
C ASP A 196 5.89 -6.61 -11.82
N GLY A 197 4.87 -6.82 -12.65
CA GLY A 197 4.54 -8.13 -13.23
C GLY A 197 3.53 -8.98 -12.43
N GLN A 198 3.01 -8.44 -11.33
CA GLN A 198 2.09 -9.13 -10.42
C GLN A 198 0.81 -8.32 -10.20
N TYR A 199 -0.30 -9.01 -9.93
CA TYR A 199 -1.54 -8.36 -9.52
C TYR A 199 -1.59 -8.23 -8.00
N TYR A 200 -2.05 -7.08 -7.55
CA TYR A 200 -2.32 -6.73 -6.16
C TYR A 200 -3.77 -6.24 -6.05
N PHE A 201 -4.35 -6.35 -4.87
CA PHE A 201 -5.68 -5.79 -4.58
C PHE A 201 -5.59 -4.81 -3.41
N PHE A 202 -6.06 -3.59 -3.60
CA PHE A 202 -6.16 -2.56 -2.57
C PHE A 202 -7.61 -2.42 -2.11
N ARG A 203 -7.85 -2.49 -0.80
CA ARG A 203 -9.19 -2.40 -0.22
C ARG A 203 -9.74 -0.98 -0.31
N GLU A 204 -11.02 -0.81 0.04
CA GLU A 204 -11.69 0.51 0.09
C GLU A 204 -11.00 1.53 1.04
N ASP A 205 -10.20 1.08 2.01
CA ASP A 205 -9.38 1.94 2.88
C ASP A 205 -7.98 2.23 2.31
N GLY A 206 -7.72 1.88 1.04
CA GLY A 206 -6.43 2.00 0.34
C GLY A 206 -5.40 0.93 0.71
N THR A 207 -5.73 0.00 1.62
CA THR A 207 -4.74 -0.94 2.16
C THR A 207 -4.58 -2.17 1.28
N MET A 208 -3.34 -2.59 1.06
CA MET A 208 -3.03 -3.82 0.33
C MET A 208 -3.66 -5.04 1.00
N ALA A 209 -4.32 -5.87 0.21
CA ALA A 209 -4.92 -7.11 0.65
C ALA A 209 -3.93 -8.26 0.71
N THR A 210 -4.18 -9.16 1.67
CA THR A 210 -3.48 -10.43 1.87
C THR A 210 -4.53 -11.47 2.26
N GLY A 211 -4.28 -12.74 1.94
CA GLY A 211 -5.24 -13.82 2.13
C GLY A 211 -6.40 -13.78 1.12
N TRP A 212 -7.55 -14.33 1.50
CA TRP A 212 -8.74 -14.36 0.66
C TRP A 212 -9.41 -12.99 0.53
N ILE A 213 -9.75 -12.60 -0.69
CA ILE A 213 -10.72 -11.54 -1.00
C ILE A 213 -11.83 -12.07 -1.91
N THR A 214 -12.93 -11.32 -1.96
CA THR A 214 -14.02 -11.54 -2.93
C THR A 214 -14.21 -10.25 -3.72
N ASP A 215 -14.18 -10.33 -5.04
CA ASP A 215 -14.43 -9.21 -5.94
C ASP A 215 -15.30 -9.67 -7.12
N GLY A 216 -16.29 -8.88 -7.51
CA GLY A 216 -17.27 -9.25 -8.54
C GLY A 216 -18.10 -10.52 -8.24
N GLY A 217 -18.03 -11.07 -7.03
CA GLY A 217 -18.60 -12.37 -6.66
C GLY A 217 -17.62 -13.55 -6.79
N GLU A 218 -16.45 -13.32 -7.37
CA GLU A 218 -15.37 -14.31 -7.53
C GLU A 218 -14.39 -14.21 -6.35
N ARG A 219 -13.76 -15.34 -5.98
CA ARG A 219 -12.77 -15.37 -4.88
C ARG A 219 -11.35 -15.47 -5.41
N TYR A 220 -10.46 -14.73 -4.77
CA TYR A 220 -9.03 -14.67 -5.11
C TYR A 220 -8.19 -14.76 -3.83
N TYR A 221 -6.95 -15.26 -3.95
CA TYR A 221 -6.02 -15.32 -2.83
C TYR A 221 -4.77 -14.49 -3.11
N LEU A 222 -4.45 -13.60 -2.19
CA LEU A 222 -3.24 -12.79 -2.18
C LEU A 222 -2.25 -13.41 -1.18
N ASN A 223 -0.99 -13.53 -1.59
CA ASN A 223 0.10 -13.96 -0.72
C ASN A 223 0.38 -12.96 0.41
N THR A 224 1.27 -13.30 1.33
CA THR A 224 1.69 -12.39 2.42
C THR A 224 2.42 -11.14 1.93
N ASP A 225 2.99 -11.18 0.72
CA ASP A 225 3.58 -10.03 0.03
C ASP A 225 2.54 -9.24 -0.80
N GLY A 226 1.27 -9.65 -0.80
CA GLY A 226 0.17 -9.05 -1.55
C GLY A 226 -0.03 -9.59 -2.97
N SER A 227 0.90 -10.39 -3.50
CA SER A 227 0.81 -10.89 -4.88
C SER A 227 -0.33 -11.91 -5.07
N MET A 228 -1.11 -11.75 -6.15
CA MET A 228 -2.20 -12.68 -6.47
C MET A 228 -1.68 -14.06 -6.91
N VAL A 229 -2.19 -15.10 -6.27
CA VAL A 229 -1.91 -16.49 -6.63
C VAL A 229 -2.63 -16.89 -7.91
N LYS A 230 -1.93 -17.57 -8.82
CA LYS A 230 -2.48 -18.09 -10.09
C LYS A 230 -1.83 -19.44 -10.44
N ASN A 231 -2.59 -20.33 -11.09
CA ASN A 231 -2.19 -21.69 -11.46
C ASN A 231 -1.57 -22.51 -10.31
N ALA A 232 -2.05 -22.33 -9.07
CA ALA A 232 -1.38 -22.85 -7.89
C ALA A 232 -2.32 -23.26 -6.76
N TRP A 233 -1.85 -24.21 -5.95
CA TRP A 233 -2.53 -24.69 -4.75
C TRP A 233 -2.40 -23.68 -3.61
N ILE A 234 -3.51 -23.38 -2.96
CA ILE A 234 -3.60 -22.60 -1.74
C ILE A 234 -3.91 -23.59 -0.60
N ASN A 235 -3.19 -23.52 0.51
CA ASN A 235 -3.43 -24.36 1.68
C ASN A 235 -3.69 -23.47 2.89
N GLN A 236 -4.92 -23.51 3.41
CA GLN A 236 -5.36 -22.78 4.58
C GLN A 236 -5.85 -23.79 5.62
N GLU A 237 -5.13 -23.90 6.75
CA GLU A 237 -5.48 -24.79 7.87
C GLU A 237 -5.70 -26.27 7.50
N GLY A 238 -5.07 -26.74 6.41
CA GLY A 238 -5.21 -28.09 5.87
C GLY A 238 -6.31 -28.25 4.81
N GLN A 239 -7.13 -27.22 4.59
CA GLN A 239 -8.04 -27.12 3.45
C GLN A 239 -7.26 -26.66 2.22
N LYS A 240 -7.34 -27.45 1.14
CA LYS A 240 -6.68 -27.14 -0.13
C LYS A 240 -7.68 -26.56 -1.10
N HIS A 241 -7.33 -25.43 -1.69
CA HIS A 241 -8.03 -24.75 -2.78
C HIS A 241 -7.07 -24.60 -3.95
N PHE A 242 -7.58 -24.29 -5.14
CA PHE A 242 -6.72 -24.03 -6.31
C PHE A 242 -7.13 -22.73 -6.99
N ALA A 243 -6.15 -21.88 -7.30
CA ALA A 243 -6.36 -20.69 -8.11
C ALA A 243 -6.07 -21.00 -9.59
N GLY A 244 -7.03 -20.69 -10.46
CA GLY A 244 -6.96 -20.87 -11.91
C GLY A 244 -5.95 -19.94 -12.58
N ALA A 245 -5.97 -19.92 -13.92
CA ALA A 245 -5.03 -19.12 -14.70
C ALA A 245 -5.25 -17.60 -14.60
N ASP A 246 -6.48 -17.18 -14.33
CA ASP A 246 -6.90 -15.80 -14.07
C ASP A 246 -6.90 -15.44 -12.57
N GLY A 247 -6.44 -16.36 -11.70
CA GLY A 247 -6.34 -16.17 -10.25
C GLY A 247 -7.59 -16.48 -9.44
N LYS A 248 -8.72 -16.80 -10.10
CA LYS A 248 -9.96 -17.17 -9.41
C LYS A 248 -9.87 -18.53 -8.73
N GLU A 249 -10.59 -18.69 -7.63
CA GLU A 249 -10.82 -19.98 -6.98
C GLU A 249 -11.59 -20.93 -7.91
N GLU A 250 -10.97 -22.05 -8.28
CA GLU A 250 -11.61 -23.10 -9.07
C GLU A 250 -12.60 -23.92 -8.24
N LYS A 251 -13.67 -24.37 -8.90
CA LYS A 251 -14.73 -25.20 -8.31
C LYS A 251 -15.12 -26.36 -9.24
N GLY A 252 -15.64 -27.44 -8.68
CA GLY A 252 -16.01 -28.63 -9.44
C GLY A 252 -14.79 -29.39 -9.97
N TRP A 253 -14.89 -29.91 -11.19
CA TRP A 253 -13.88 -30.78 -11.78
C TRP A 253 -12.77 -30.00 -12.51
N VAL A 254 -11.53 -30.15 -12.04
CA VAL A 254 -10.34 -29.57 -12.69
C VAL A 254 -9.31 -30.63 -13.07
N SER A 255 -8.48 -30.32 -14.07
CA SER A 255 -7.32 -31.12 -14.46
C SER A 255 -6.04 -30.32 -14.22
N ILE A 256 -5.20 -30.79 -13.30
CA ILE A 256 -3.96 -30.12 -12.88
C ILE A 256 -2.82 -31.11 -13.12
N SER A 257 -1.91 -30.76 -14.05
CA SER A 257 -0.75 -31.58 -14.43
C SER A 257 -1.11 -33.03 -14.80
N GLY A 258 -2.24 -33.23 -15.49
CA GLY A 258 -2.72 -34.55 -15.93
C GLY A 258 -3.41 -35.39 -14.84
N LYS A 259 -3.61 -34.84 -13.64
CA LYS A 259 -4.44 -35.43 -12.58
C LYS A 259 -5.76 -34.68 -12.46
N TYR A 260 -6.86 -35.41 -12.30
CA TYR A 260 -8.16 -34.83 -11.99
C TYR A 260 -8.31 -34.59 -10.49
N TYR A 261 -8.99 -33.50 -10.14
CA TYR A 261 -9.38 -33.14 -8.78
C TYR A 261 -10.83 -32.65 -8.79
N TYR A 262 -11.55 -32.90 -7.70
CA TYR A 262 -12.86 -32.30 -7.47
C TYR A 262 -12.75 -31.31 -6.31
N LEU A 263 -13.08 -30.04 -6.59
CA LEU A 263 -13.23 -28.97 -5.62
C LEU A 263 -14.72 -28.83 -5.30
N THR A 264 -15.09 -28.68 -4.03
CA THR A 264 -16.48 -28.47 -3.62
C THR A 264 -16.99 -27.08 -4.00
N GLU A 265 -18.26 -26.78 -3.72
CA GLU A 265 -18.84 -25.44 -3.90
C GLU A 265 -18.14 -24.37 -3.02
N GLU A 266 -17.49 -24.79 -1.94
CA GLU A 266 -16.62 -23.98 -1.08
C GLU A 266 -15.16 -23.88 -1.59
N GLY A 267 -14.86 -24.46 -2.76
CA GLY A 267 -13.51 -24.46 -3.37
C GLY A 267 -12.53 -25.46 -2.75
N ILE A 268 -12.97 -26.35 -1.86
CA ILE A 268 -12.11 -27.26 -1.11
C ILE A 268 -11.94 -28.59 -1.84
N VAL A 269 -10.72 -29.13 -1.92
CA VAL A 269 -10.45 -30.47 -2.47
C VAL A 269 -11.25 -31.55 -1.72
N GLY A 270 -11.95 -32.39 -2.48
CA GLY A 270 -12.71 -33.52 -1.98
C GLY A 270 -11.91 -34.44 -1.06
N GLN A 271 -12.55 -34.91 0.00
CA GLN A 271 -11.90 -35.76 1.01
C GLN A 271 -11.54 -37.15 0.46
N PRO A 272 -10.43 -37.78 0.93
CA PRO A 272 -10.02 -39.10 0.45
C PRO A 272 -11.08 -40.19 0.69
N GLY A 273 -11.33 -41.02 -0.32
CA GLY A 273 -12.33 -42.10 -0.28
C GLY A 273 -13.33 -42.05 -1.44
N TRP A 274 -14.50 -42.66 -1.26
CA TRP A 274 -15.54 -42.69 -2.30
C TRP A 274 -16.28 -41.34 -2.35
N LEU A 275 -16.27 -40.73 -3.53
CA LEU A 275 -17.02 -39.52 -3.86
C LEU A 275 -18.14 -39.88 -4.86
N LYS A 276 -19.34 -39.35 -4.66
CA LYS A 276 -20.42 -39.46 -5.65
C LYS A 276 -20.77 -38.07 -6.18
N GLN A 277 -20.68 -37.88 -7.50
CA GLN A 277 -21.08 -36.65 -8.19
C GLN A 277 -21.82 -36.99 -9.47
N ASP A 278 -22.90 -36.24 -9.77
CA ASP A 278 -23.76 -36.43 -10.95
C ASP A 278 -24.20 -37.88 -11.20
N GLY A 279 -24.51 -38.60 -10.11
CA GLY A 279 -24.90 -40.01 -10.15
C GLY A 279 -23.73 -41.01 -10.29
N LYS A 280 -22.56 -40.55 -10.72
CA LYS A 280 -21.33 -41.33 -10.91
C LYS A 280 -20.53 -41.44 -9.62
N TRP A 281 -19.76 -42.52 -9.49
CA TRP A 281 -18.84 -42.74 -8.37
C TRP A 281 -17.40 -42.53 -8.81
N TYR A 282 -16.61 -41.97 -7.92
CA TYR A 282 -15.19 -41.67 -8.07
C TYR A 282 -14.46 -42.11 -6.79
N PHE A 283 -13.16 -42.34 -6.86
CA PHE A 283 -12.34 -42.59 -5.67
C PHE A 283 -11.24 -41.53 -5.56
N ILE A 284 -11.19 -40.80 -4.46
CA ILE A 284 -10.22 -39.74 -4.19
C ILE A 284 -9.05 -40.31 -3.38
N ASN A 285 -7.83 -40.06 -3.86
CA ASN A 285 -6.58 -40.44 -3.22
C ASN A 285 -6.24 -39.53 -2.03
N GLN A 286 -5.26 -39.92 -1.22
CA GLN A 286 -4.78 -39.12 -0.09
C GLN A 286 -4.14 -37.78 -0.50
N ASP A 287 -3.66 -37.64 -1.75
CA ASP A 287 -3.17 -36.37 -2.29
C ASP A 287 -4.29 -35.47 -2.84
N GLY A 288 -5.56 -35.92 -2.79
CA GLY A 288 -6.73 -35.25 -3.34
C GLY A 288 -7.04 -35.57 -4.80
N SER A 289 -6.13 -36.25 -5.51
CA SER A 289 -6.35 -36.60 -6.92
C SER A 289 -7.36 -37.73 -7.07
N THR A 290 -8.08 -37.75 -8.19
CA THR A 290 -8.96 -38.85 -8.53
C THR A 290 -8.16 -40.06 -8.99
N LYS A 291 -8.51 -41.23 -8.46
CA LYS A 291 -7.89 -42.49 -8.80
C LYS A 291 -8.41 -43.00 -10.13
N THR A 292 -7.51 -43.53 -10.95
CA THR A 292 -7.80 -44.15 -12.24
C THR A 292 -7.36 -45.62 -12.25
N GLY A 293 -7.88 -46.40 -13.19
CA GLY A 293 -7.51 -47.79 -13.43
C GLY A 293 -7.99 -48.79 -12.36
N LEU A 294 -7.44 -50.00 -12.41
CA LEU A 294 -7.76 -51.10 -11.51
C LEU A 294 -7.11 -50.87 -10.13
N PHE A 295 -7.87 -51.07 -9.04
CA PHE A 295 -7.34 -50.98 -7.68
C PHE A 295 -8.12 -51.82 -6.65
N GLU A 296 -7.45 -52.16 -5.56
CA GLU A 296 -8.01 -52.93 -4.45
C GLU A 296 -8.37 -52.00 -3.28
N LYS A 297 -9.52 -52.23 -2.65
CA LYS A 297 -9.92 -51.62 -1.37
C LYS A 297 -10.79 -52.56 -0.53
N ASN A 298 -10.29 -52.95 0.63
CA ASN A 298 -10.98 -53.77 1.64
C ASN A 298 -11.43 -55.16 1.10
N GLY A 299 -10.51 -55.89 0.46
CA GLY A 299 -10.70 -57.21 -0.13
C GLY A 299 -11.50 -57.21 -1.43
N LYS A 300 -11.59 -56.06 -2.12
CA LYS A 300 -12.46 -55.86 -3.29
C LYS A 300 -11.74 -55.05 -4.35
N TRP A 301 -11.80 -55.53 -5.59
CA TRP A 301 -11.23 -54.83 -6.73
C TRP A 301 -12.27 -53.98 -7.45
N TYR A 302 -11.84 -52.80 -7.87
CA TYR A 302 -12.63 -51.76 -8.51
C TYR A 302 -11.85 -51.23 -9.73
N TYR A 303 -12.55 -50.63 -10.70
CA TYR A 303 -11.93 -49.98 -11.85
C TYR A 303 -12.53 -48.60 -12.07
N LEU A 304 -11.68 -47.57 -12.08
CA LEU A 304 -12.07 -46.22 -12.53
C LEU A 304 -11.58 -46.00 -13.96
N THR A 305 -12.34 -45.25 -14.76
CA THR A 305 -11.89 -44.79 -16.08
C THR A 305 -10.72 -43.81 -15.97
N GLU A 306 -10.18 -43.35 -17.11
CA GLU A 306 -9.17 -42.29 -17.15
C GLU A 306 -9.69 -40.95 -16.61
N GLN A 307 -11.02 -40.74 -16.68
CA GLN A 307 -11.74 -39.62 -16.09
C GLN A 307 -12.14 -39.87 -14.62
N GLY A 308 -11.70 -40.99 -14.03
CA GLY A 308 -11.95 -41.35 -12.63
C GLY A 308 -13.31 -41.98 -12.33
N GLU A 309 -14.15 -42.23 -13.33
CA GLU A 309 -15.52 -42.74 -13.16
C GLU A 309 -15.53 -44.24 -12.89
N LEU A 310 -16.29 -44.71 -11.90
CA LEU A 310 -16.43 -46.13 -11.59
C LEU A 310 -17.11 -46.85 -12.75
N LYS A 311 -16.37 -47.78 -13.37
CA LYS A 311 -16.84 -48.56 -14.51
C LYS A 311 -17.65 -49.77 -14.05
N GLU A 312 -18.76 -50.04 -14.72
CA GLU A 312 -19.45 -51.32 -14.68
C GLU A 312 -19.36 -52.00 -16.06
N GLY A 313 -19.49 -53.33 -16.08
CA GLY A 313 -19.41 -54.17 -17.28
C GLY A 313 -17.98 -54.55 -17.67
N TRP A 314 -17.80 -54.84 -18.97
CA TRP A 314 -16.53 -55.26 -19.55
C TRP A 314 -15.47 -54.15 -19.50
N ILE A 315 -14.25 -54.55 -19.15
CA ILE A 315 -13.05 -53.72 -19.05
C ILE A 315 -11.92 -54.45 -19.78
N LEU A 316 -11.20 -53.73 -20.65
CA LEU A 316 -9.93 -54.16 -21.21
C LEU A 316 -8.82 -53.34 -20.56
N SER A 317 -7.88 -53.98 -19.88
CA SER A 317 -6.74 -53.30 -19.23
C SER A 317 -5.48 -54.15 -19.41
N ASN A 318 -4.39 -53.52 -19.87
CA ASN A 318 -3.11 -54.20 -20.16
C ASN A 318 -3.24 -55.48 -21.01
N GLY A 319 -4.11 -55.45 -22.03
CA GLY A 319 -4.37 -56.60 -22.91
C GLY A 319 -5.21 -57.73 -22.30
N LYS A 320 -5.69 -57.59 -21.05
CA LYS A 320 -6.52 -58.57 -20.36
C LYS A 320 -7.95 -58.07 -20.19
N TYR A 321 -8.91 -58.98 -20.34
CA TYR A 321 -10.32 -58.70 -20.10
C TYR A 321 -10.72 -58.97 -18.65
N TYR A 322 -11.55 -58.09 -18.12
CA TYR A 322 -12.12 -58.12 -16.78
C TYR A 322 -13.61 -57.77 -16.87
N TYR A 323 -14.39 -58.11 -15.85
CA TYR A 323 -15.80 -57.70 -15.76
C TYR A 323 -16.13 -57.16 -14.36
N LEU A 324 -16.59 -55.91 -14.29
CA LEU A 324 -17.14 -55.33 -13.07
C LEU A 324 -18.67 -55.50 -13.05
N ALA A 325 -19.22 -55.89 -11.90
CA ALA A 325 -20.65 -55.88 -11.66
C ALA A 325 -20.95 -55.63 -10.18
N ASN A 326 -22.04 -54.92 -9.88
CA ASN A 326 -22.37 -54.51 -8.50
C ASN A 326 -21.17 -53.79 -7.83
N SER A 327 -20.49 -52.97 -8.62
CA SER A 327 -19.36 -52.13 -8.25
C SER A 327 -18.13 -52.89 -7.77
N LYS A 328 -17.92 -54.14 -8.24
CA LYS A 328 -16.75 -54.97 -7.89
C LYS A 328 -16.35 -55.86 -9.05
N LEU A 329 -15.06 -56.19 -9.13
CA LEU A 329 -14.52 -57.18 -10.05
C LEU A 329 -15.13 -58.56 -9.81
N MET A 330 -15.52 -59.24 -10.88
CA MET A 330 -16.02 -60.61 -10.83
C MET A 330 -14.88 -61.64 -10.89
N THR A 331 -15.06 -62.73 -10.15
CA THR A 331 -14.17 -63.92 -10.12
C THR A 331 -15.00 -65.20 -10.15
N GLY A 332 -14.46 -66.28 -10.67
CA GLY A 332 -15.14 -67.56 -10.90
C GLY A 332 -16.13 -67.53 -12.07
N TRP A 333 -17.00 -68.54 -12.14
CA TRP A 333 -18.03 -68.67 -13.18
C TRP A 333 -19.07 -67.53 -13.12
N ARG A 334 -19.37 -66.90 -14.25
CA ARG A 334 -20.41 -65.87 -14.39
C ARG A 334 -21.16 -66.00 -15.70
N LYS A 335 -22.49 -65.85 -15.63
CA LYS A 335 -23.35 -65.74 -16.80
C LYS A 335 -23.56 -64.27 -17.15
N ILE A 336 -23.13 -63.86 -18.33
CA ILE A 336 -23.20 -62.48 -18.84
C ILE A 336 -23.84 -62.56 -20.23
N ASP A 337 -24.90 -61.78 -20.48
CA ASP A 337 -25.61 -61.72 -21.76
C ASP A 337 -25.95 -63.10 -22.38
N GLY A 338 -26.33 -64.04 -21.52
CA GLY A 338 -26.70 -65.41 -21.91
C GLY A 338 -25.53 -66.40 -21.98
N LYS A 339 -24.30 -65.94 -22.19
CA LYS A 339 -23.06 -66.75 -22.26
C LYS A 339 -22.48 -67.01 -20.87
N GLN A 340 -21.78 -68.12 -20.69
CA GLN A 340 -21.01 -68.43 -19.48
C GLN A 340 -19.54 -68.06 -19.71
N TYR A 341 -18.94 -67.41 -18.72
CA TYR A 341 -17.52 -67.01 -18.69
C TYR A 341 -16.91 -67.47 -17.37
N TYR A 342 -15.60 -67.68 -17.36
CA TYR A 342 -14.85 -67.85 -16.12
C TYR A 342 -13.84 -66.73 -15.97
N PHE A 343 -13.76 -66.16 -14.77
CA PHE A 343 -12.74 -65.19 -14.39
C PHE A 343 -11.84 -65.83 -13.32
N HIS A 344 -10.53 -65.71 -13.45
CA HIS A 344 -9.57 -66.19 -12.45
C HIS A 344 -9.68 -65.40 -11.13
N GLU A 345 -8.92 -65.77 -10.09
CA GLU A 345 -8.95 -65.08 -8.80
C GLU A 345 -8.40 -63.64 -8.87
N ASP A 346 -7.52 -63.36 -9.84
CA ASP A 346 -7.09 -61.99 -10.20
C ASP A 346 -8.12 -61.24 -11.08
N GLY A 347 -9.26 -61.86 -11.34
CA GLY A 347 -10.39 -61.35 -12.14
C GLY A 347 -10.16 -61.33 -13.65
N VAL A 348 -9.06 -61.91 -14.14
CA VAL A 348 -8.79 -62.02 -15.58
C VAL A 348 -9.72 -63.05 -16.21
N MET A 349 -10.37 -62.68 -17.31
CA MET A 349 -11.19 -63.59 -18.10
C MET A 349 -10.34 -64.73 -18.68
N ALA A 350 -10.76 -65.97 -18.45
CA ALA A 350 -10.11 -67.16 -18.99
C ALA A 350 -10.42 -67.34 -20.49
N THR A 351 -9.43 -67.85 -21.21
CA THR A 351 -9.53 -68.35 -22.59
C THR A 351 -8.74 -69.66 -22.71
N GLY A 352 -9.07 -70.52 -23.66
CA GLY A 352 -8.48 -71.84 -23.80
C GLY A 352 -8.96 -72.83 -22.73
N TRP A 353 -8.15 -73.86 -22.47
CA TRP A 353 -8.45 -74.88 -21.47
C TRP A 353 -8.18 -74.39 -20.04
N ILE A 354 -9.15 -74.57 -19.14
CA ILE A 354 -8.98 -74.42 -17.70
C ILE A 354 -9.46 -75.68 -16.97
N THR A 355 -8.89 -75.95 -15.80
CA THR A 355 -9.31 -77.06 -14.93
C THR A 355 -9.77 -76.51 -13.58
N ILE A 356 -10.99 -76.87 -13.15
CA ILE A 356 -11.60 -76.43 -11.89
C ILE A 356 -12.20 -77.66 -11.21
N ASP A 357 -11.86 -77.89 -9.94
CA ASP A 357 -12.31 -79.03 -9.14
C ASP A 357 -12.17 -80.40 -9.85
N GLY A 358 -11.10 -80.55 -10.64
CA GLY A 358 -10.79 -81.77 -11.39
C GLY A 358 -11.53 -81.95 -12.72
N LYS A 359 -12.32 -80.97 -13.17
CA LYS A 359 -13.02 -80.97 -14.48
C LYS A 359 -12.41 -79.98 -15.45
N SER A 360 -12.34 -80.33 -16.73
CA SER A 360 -11.74 -79.51 -17.76
C SER A 360 -12.80 -78.82 -18.63
N TYR A 361 -12.57 -77.53 -18.90
CA TYR A 361 -13.49 -76.67 -19.63
C TYR A 361 -12.72 -75.89 -20.70
N TYR A 362 -13.21 -75.89 -21.93
CA TYR A 362 -12.67 -75.05 -23.00
C TYR A 362 -13.46 -73.73 -23.13
N LEU A 363 -12.75 -72.61 -23.02
CA LEU A 363 -13.26 -71.25 -23.19
C LEU A 363 -12.77 -70.73 -24.55
N ASN A 364 -13.68 -70.20 -25.37
CA ASN A 364 -13.33 -69.66 -26.69
C ASN A 364 -12.47 -68.39 -26.57
N GLU A 365 -11.97 -67.85 -27.68
CA GLU A 365 -11.19 -66.58 -27.69
C GLU A 365 -12.00 -65.38 -27.19
N ASP A 366 -13.32 -65.38 -27.37
CA ASP A 366 -14.23 -64.38 -26.79
C ASP A 366 -14.51 -64.61 -25.28
N GLY A 367 -13.88 -65.61 -24.67
CA GLY A 367 -14.04 -66.02 -23.27
C GLY A 367 -15.27 -66.86 -22.97
N SER A 368 -16.12 -67.16 -23.96
CA SER A 368 -17.35 -67.92 -23.72
C SER A 368 -17.09 -69.43 -23.62
N LEU A 369 -17.78 -70.10 -22.68
CA LEU A 369 -17.72 -71.55 -22.51
C LEU A 369 -18.20 -72.29 -23.75
N ASN A 370 -17.32 -73.14 -24.29
CA ASN A 370 -17.67 -74.05 -25.35
C ASN A 370 -18.45 -75.25 -24.78
N ILE A 371 -19.75 -75.30 -25.07
CA ILE A 371 -20.68 -76.35 -24.59
C ILE A 371 -20.40 -77.74 -25.17
N HIS A 372 -19.45 -77.88 -26.09
CA HIS A 372 -19.00 -79.16 -26.66
C HIS A 372 -17.57 -79.55 -26.23
N GLY A 373 -16.91 -78.74 -25.38
CA GLY A 373 -15.54 -78.97 -24.90
C GLY A 373 -15.48 -79.11 -23.37
N GLN A 374 -16.19 -80.11 -22.83
CA GLN A 374 -16.15 -80.49 -21.42
C GLN A 374 -15.76 -81.97 -21.30
N GLU A 375 -14.75 -82.27 -20.49
CA GLU A 375 -14.28 -83.62 -20.13
C GLU A 375 -14.15 -83.75 -18.60
#